data_AF-A0A939MR86-F1
#
_entry.id   AF-A0A939MR86-F1
#
_cell.length_a   1.000
_cell.length_b   1.000
_cell.length_c   1.000
_cell.angle_alpha   90.00
_cell.angle_beta   90.00
_cell.angle_gamma   90.00
#
_symmetry.space_group_name_H-M   'P 1'
#
loop_
_entity.id
_entity.type
_entity.pdbx_description
1 polymer ?
#
loop_
_entity_poly.entity_id
_entity_poly.type
_entity_poly.pdbx_seq_one_letter_code
_entity_poly.pdbx_strand_id
1 'polypeptide(L)'
;MTTTRAIPFDTAHIAGADEFHRATAEQFRQALGAGVLMSLGATQLAAVPGRFDRGGLLFTARILPFAQTGDRYAAARNMAVLISTTPLDEIDVEVREYARGIEHAKIEGVYIDQLARAVLALDYDGPEPLNPSYWP
;
A
#
# COMPACT_ATOMS: atom_id res chain seq x y z
N MET A 1 9.19 -10.98 21.86
CA MET A 1 8.31 -10.42 20.82
C MET A 1 8.89 -9.08 20.41
N THR A 2 9.65 -9.05 19.32
CA THR A 2 10.26 -7.82 18.84
C THR A 2 9.13 -6.97 18.27
N THR A 3 8.76 -5.90 18.96
CA THR A 3 7.86 -4.88 18.43
C THR A 3 8.54 -4.31 17.19
N THR A 4 8.20 -4.84 16.01
CA THR A 4 8.49 -4.20 14.73
C THR A 4 7.94 -2.78 14.88
N ARG A 5 8.83 -1.81 15.15
CA ARG A 5 8.43 -0.41 15.26
C ARG A 5 7.71 -0.10 13.97
N ALA A 6 6.39 0.07 14.04
CA ALA A 6 5.60 0.50 12.92
C ALA A 6 6.23 1.81 12.45
N ILE A 7 6.89 1.77 11.28
CA ILE A 7 7.49 2.96 10.69
C ILE A 7 6.34 3.94 10.52
N PRO A 8 6.39 5.14 11.14
CA PRO A 8 5.40 6.16 10.87
C PRO A 8 5.36 6.37 9.37
N PHE A 9 4.17 6.28 8.78
CA PHE A 9 3.94 6.50 7.36
C PHE A 9 4.01 8.00 7.03
N ASP A 10 5.12 8.65 7.39
CA ASP A 10 5.47 9.99 6.91
C ASP A 10 6.71 9.90 6.04
N THR A 11 6.81 10.81 5.07
CA THR A 11 7.91 10.85 4.10
C THR A 11 9.27 11.13 4.75
N ALA A 12 9.30 11.60 6.01
CA ALA A 12 10.54 11.89 6.74
C ALA A 12 11.16 10.62 7.34
N HIS A 13 10.35 9.66 7.79
CA HIS A 13 10.82 8.36 8.31
C HIS A 13 11.28 7.40 7.21
N ILE A 14 10.93 7.70 5.97
CA ILE A 14 11.23 6.87 4.80
C ILE A 14 12.15 7.63 3.83
N ALA A 15 12.83 8.66 4.34
CA ALA A 15 13.91 9.35 3.65
C ALA A 15 15.12 8.40 3.47
N GLY A 16 15.82 8.51 2.33
CA GLY A 16 16.98 7.66 2.02
C GLY A 16 16.82 6.81 0.75
N ALA A 17 15.80 7.04 -0.07
CA ALA A 17 15.70 6.37 -1.37
C ALA A 17 16.89 6.71 -2.28
N ASP A 18 17.68 5.70 -2.60
CA ASP A 18 18.78 5.77 -3.55
C ASP A 18 18.27 5.47 -4.98
N GLU A 19 19.19 5.29 -5.92
CA GLU A 19 18.84 4.98 -7.31
C GLU A 19 18.14 3.63 -7.46
N PHE A 20 18.56 2.62 -6.68
CA PHE A 20 17.94 1.30 -6.70
C PHE A 20 16.49 1.38 -6.21
N HIS A 21 16.25 2.06 -5.09
CA HIS A 21 14.90 2.29 -4.56
C HIS A 21 13.99 3.00 -5.56
N ARG A 22 14.52 3.99 -6.30
CA ARG A 22 13.76 4.71 -7.34
C ARG A 22 13.44 3.83 -8.54
N ALA A 23 14.37 2.99 -8.97
CA ALA A 23 14.14 2.06 -10.07
C ALA A 23 13.03 1.05 -9.74
N THR A 24 13.03 0.49 -8.54
CA THR A 24 11.96 -0.42 -8.07
C THR A 24 10.61 0.30 -7.97
N ALA A 25 10.58 1.51 -7.40
CA ALA A 25 9.35 2.29 -7.31
C ALA A 25 8.75 2.61 -8.70
N GLU A 26 9.59 2.89 -9.69
CA GLU A 26 9.16 3.12 -11.06
C GLU A 26 8.59 1.86 -11.71
N GLN A 27 9.19 0.69 -11.46
CA GLN A 27 8.62 -0.59 -11.91
C GLN A 27 7.22 -0.82 -11.32
N PHE A 28 7.02 -0.53 -10.03
CA PHE A 28 5.70 -0.62 -9.41
C PHE A 28 4.70 0.36 -10.02
N ARG A 29 5.11 1.62 -10.28
CA ARG A 29 4.24 2.61 -10.94
C ARG A 29 3.80 2.14 -12.33
N GLN A 30 4.72 1.56 -13.09
CA GLN A 30 4.44 1.02 -14.42
C GLN A 30 3.51 -0.19 -14.37
N ALA A 31 3.77 -1.12 -13.44
CA ALA A 31 2.96 -2.33 -13.26
C ALA A 31 1.52 -2.01 -12.82
N LEU A 32 1.34 -1.05 -11.91
CA LEU A 32 0.01 -0.57 -11.51
C LEU A 32 -0.73 0.12 -12.66
N GLY A 33 -0.01 0.94 -13.43
CA GLY A 33 -0.58 1.79 -14.46
C GLY A 33 -1.42 2.95 -13.92
N ALA A 34 -1.67 3.94 -14.78
CA ALA A 34 -2.41 5.15 -14.40
C ALA A 34 -3.85 4.87 -13.97
N GLY A 35 -4.51 3.87 -14.56
CA GLY A 35 -5.91 3.54 -14.26
C GLY A 35 -6.14 3.10 -12.81
N VAL A 36 -5.29 2.20 -12.30
CA VAL A 36 -5.38 1.73 -10.90
C VAL A 36 -5.07 2.87 -9.93
N LEU A 37 -4.02 3.65 -10.21
CA LEU A 37 -3.66 4.80 -9.38
C LEU A 37 -4.78 5.85 -9.33
N MET A 38 -5.46 6.11 -10.45
CA MET A 38 -6.58 7.05 -10.50
C MET A 38 -7.82 6.53 -9.76
N SER A 39 -8.16 5.24 -9.88
CA SER A 39 -9.31 4.65 -9.17
C SER A 39 -9.15 4.80 -7.65
N LEU A 40 -7.93 4.62 -7.12
CA LEU A 40 -7.64 4.84 -5.70
C LEU A 40 -7.48 6.30 -5.29
N GLY A 41 -7.59 7.25 -6.22
CA GLY A 41 -7.29 8.66 -5.96
C GLY A 41 -5.87 8.87 -5.45
N ALA A 42 -4.89 8.15 -6.02
CA ALA A 42 -3.52 8.13 -5.54
C ALA A 42 -2.85 9.50 -5.63
N THR A 43 -2.22 9.93 -4.55
CA THR A 43 -1.47 11.18 -4.45
C THR A 43 -0.15 10.98 -3.71
N GLN A 44 0.77 11.94 -3.83
CA GLN A 44 2.04 11.94 -3.10
C GLN A 44 2.88 10.66 -3.31
N LEU A 45 2.97 10.20 -4.57
CA LEU A 45 3.78 9.03 -4.91
C LEU A 45 5.26 9.31 -4.60
N ALA A 46 5.86 8.46 -3.78
CA ALA A 46 7.24 8.56 -3.35
C ALA A 46 7.95 7.20 -3.48
N ALA A 47 9.15 7.22 -4.04
CA ALA A 47 10.07 6.10 -3.93
C ALA A 47 10.60 6.02 -2.50
N VAL A 48 10.65 4.81 -1.97
CA VAL A 48 11.04 4.54 -0.59
C VAL A 48 11.94 3.31 -0.52
N PRO A 49 12.78 3.15 0.52
CA PRO A 49 13.48 1.88 0.75
C PRO A 49 12.54 0.67 0.93
N GLY A 50 11.29 0.91 1.36
CA GLY A 50 10.34 -0.14 1.65
C GLY A 50 10.64 -0.84 2.97
N ARG A 51 9.83 -1.83 3.33
CA ARG A 51 9.94 -2.53 4.62
C ARG A 51 11.22 -3.34 4.78
N PHE A 52 11.78 -3.82 3.68
CA PHE A 52 12.93 -4.71 3.65
C PHE A 52 14.18 -4.04 3.07
N ASP A 53 14.18 -2.72 2.92
CA ASP A 53 15.28 -1.96 2.31
C ASP A 53 15.62 -2.48 0.89
N ARG A 54 14.57 -2.84 0.14
CA ARG A 54 14.64 -3.45 -1.19
C ARG A 54 13.89 -2.65 -2.27
N GLY A 55 13.55 -1.42 -1.93
CA GLY A 55 12.74 -0.55 -2.76
C GLY A 55 11.24 -0.76 -2.50
N GLY A 56 10.52 0.34 -2.66
CA GLY A 56 9.10 0.40 -2.44
C GLY A 56 8.49 1.64 -3.05
N LEU A 57 7.16 1.58 -3.22
CA LEU A 57 6.35 2.71 -3.62
C LEU A 57 5.40 3.04 -2.48
N LEU A 58 5.46 4.29 -2.00
CA LEU A 58 4.51 4.84 -1.05
C LEU A 58 3.60 5.84 -1.76
N PHE A 59 2.31 5.79 -1.49
CA PHE A 59 1.37 6.83 -1.89
C PHE A 59 0.21 6.94 -0.91
N THR A 60 -0.52 8.06 -0.99
CA THR A 60 -1.79 8.24 -0.29
C THR A 60 -2.93 7.84 -1.21
N ALA A 61 -3.87 7.04 -0.72
CA ALA A 61 -5.08 6.61 -1.42
C ALA A 61 -6.34 7.01 -0.64
N ARG A 62 -7.49 7.09 -1.33
CA ARG A 62 -8.82 7.31 -0.77
C ARG A 62 -9.50 5.97 -0.59
N ILE A 63 -9.46 5.41 0.62
CA ILE A 63 -10.02 4.08 0.92
C ILE A 63 -11.06 4.22 2.03
N LEU A 64 -12.12 3.41 1.99
CA LEU A 64 -13.15 3.36 3.03
C LEU A 64 -12.72 2.42 4.17
N PRO A 65 -12.29 2.91 5.34
CA PRO A 65 -11.77 2.00 6.36
C PRO A 65 -12.87 1.26 7.12
N PHE A 66 -12.45 0.29 7.94
CA PHE A 66 -13.26 -0.33 8.99
C PHE A 66 -12.92 0.27 10.35
N ALA A 67 -13.94 0.47 11.18
CA ALA A 67 -13.76 0.76 12.59
C ALA A 67 -13.29 -0.50 13.33
N GLN A 68 -12.73 -0.33 14.52
CA GLN A 68 -12.35 -1.47 15.37
C GLN A 68 -13.53 -2.38 15.73
N THR A 69 -14.76 -1.86 15.66
CA THR A 69 -16.00 -2.63 15.86
C THR A 69 -16.35 -3.52 14.67
N GLY A 70 -15.67 -3.38 13.53
CA GLY A 70 -15.98 -4.09 12.29
C GLY A 70 -16.96 -3.35 11.37
N ASP A 71 -17.47 -2.18 11.77
CA ASP A 71 -18.35 -1.37 10.93
C ASP A 71 -17.55 -0.57 9.90
N ARG A 72 -18.07 -0.43 8.67
CA ARG A 72 -17.52 0.50 7.69
C ARG A 72 -17.69 1.94 8.16
N TYR A 73 -16.70 2.77 7.87
CA TYR A 73 -16.85 4.21 8.03
C TYR A 73 -17.87 4.77 7.04
N ALA A 74 -18.48 5.91 7.37
CA ALA A 74 -19.43 6.58 6.49
C ALA A 74 -18.78 7.29 5.28
N ALA A 75 -17.45 7.48 5.30
CA ALA A 75 -16.72 8.17 4.25
C ALA A 75 -15.28 7.69 4.14
N ALA A 76 -14.76 7.70 2.91
CA ALA A 76 -13.37 7.36 2.62
C ALA A 76 -12.39 8.32 3.32
N ARG A 77 -11.22 7.79 3.67
CA ARG A 77 -10.13 8.50 4.34
C ARG A 77 -8.85 8.42 3.53
N ASN A 78 -7.94 9.37 3.80
CA ASN A 78 -6.59 9.31 3.26
C ASN A 78 -5.82 8.22 4.03
N MET A 79 -5.48 7.16 3.31
CA MET A 79 -4.73 6.01 3.80
C MET A 79 -3.38 5.98 3.10
N ALA A 80 -2.35 5.58 3.82
CA ALA A 80 -1.04 5.34 3.25
C ALA A 80 -0.97 3.91 2.71
N VAL A 81 -0.53 3.74 1.47
CA VAL A 81 -0.32 2.46 0.81
C VAL A 81 1.17 2.29 0.56
N LEU A 82 1.79 1.31 1.23
CA LEU A 82 3.18 0.91 1.00
C LEU A 82 3.22 -0.38 0.21
N ILE A 83 3.89 -0.34 -0.92
CA ILE A 83 4.25 -1.51 -1.72
C ILE A 83 5.74 -1.75 -1.50
N SER A 84 6.13 -2.95 -1.08
CA SER A 84 7.53 -3.31 -0.80
C SER A 84 7.93 -4.62 -1.43
N THR A 85 9.14 -4.69 -1.98
CA THR A 85 9.75 -5.95 -2.41
C THR A 85 10.25 -6.73 -1.19
N THR A 86 9.94 -8.02 -1.11
CA THR A 86 10.39 -8.92 -0.04
C THR A 86 11.78 -9.50 -0.34
N PRO A 87 12.42 -10.20 0.63
CA PRO A 87 13.66 -10.93 0.36
C PRO A 87 13.55 -12.05 -0.67
N LEU A 88 12.33 -12.51 -0.97
CA LEU A 88 12.04 -13.59 -1.94
C LEU A 88 11.62 -13.05 -3.32
N ASP A 89 11.79 -11.75 -3.55
CA ASP A 89 11.36 -11.04 -4.76
C ASP A 89 9.84 -11.09 -4.99
N GLU A 90 9.08 -11.34 -3.92
CA GLU A 90 7.63 -11.14 -3.86
C GLU A 90 7.33 -9.69 -3.46
N ILE A 91 6.06 -9.31 -3.51
CA ILE A 91 5.60 -7.97 -3.22
C ILE A 91 4.55 -8.01 -2.11
N ASP A 92 4.75 -7.18 -1.09
CA ASP A 92 3.78 -6.93 -0.03
C ASP A 92 3.12 -5.56 -0.25
N VAL A 93 1.80 -5.49 -0.04
CA VAL A 93 1.02 -4.24 -0.01
C VAL A 93 0.43 -4.05 1.38
N GLU A 94 0.79 -2.97 2.05
CA GLU A 94 0.29 -2.60 3.38
C GLU A 94 -0.49 -1.28 3.31
N VAL A 95 -1.70 -1.28 3.87
CA VAL A 95 -2.56 -0.08 3.94
C VAL A 95 -2.76 0.33 5.39
N ARG A 96 -2.38 1.57 5.72
CA ARG A 96 -2.50 2.10 7.09
C ARG A 96 -3.13 3.48 7.14
N GLU A 97 -3.82 3.81 8.22
CA GLU A 97 -4.28 5.17 8.47
C GLU A 97 -3.09 6.12 8.66
N TYR A 98 -3.00 7.19 7.87
CA TYR A 98 -1.88 8.14 7.94
C TYR A 98 -1.71 8.75 9.34
N ALA A 99 -2.81 9.11 10.00
CA ALA A 99 -2.79 9.81 11.28
C ALA A 99 -2.53 8.91 12.50
N ARG A 100 -2.78 7.59 12.39
CA ARG A 100 -2.77 6.68 13.55
C ARG A 100 -1.91 5.44 13.36
N GLY A 101 -1.47 5.15 12.14
CA GLY A 101 -0.71 3.95 11.81
C GLY A 101 -1.49 2.64 11.99
N ILE A 102 -2.82 2.70 12.09
CA ILE A 102 -3.66 1.51 12.22
C ILE A 102 -3.69 0.79 10.88
N GLU A 103 -3.34 -0.48 10.88
CA GLU A 103 -3.41 -1.34 9.70
C GLU A 103 -4.86 -1.62 9.32
N HIS A 104 -5.16 -1.41 8.04
CA HIS A 104 -6.47 -1.61 7.46
C HIS A 104 -6.53 -2.87 6.60
N ALA A 105 -5.52 -3.06 5.76
CA ALA A 105 -5.41 -4.21 4.90
C ALA A 105 -3.94 -4.56 4.66
N LYS A 106 -3.69 -5.84 4.42
CA LYS A 106 -2.39 -6.36 4.04
C LYS A 106 -2.57 -7.46 3.00
N ILE A 107 -1.78 -7.37 1.93
CA ILE A 107 -1.68 -8.36 0.88
C ILE A 107 -0.21 -8.79 0.83
N GLU A 108 0.07 -10.07 0.96
CA GLU A 108 1.45 -10.59 1.03
C GLU A 108 1.74 -11.53 -0.14
N GLY A 109 3.00 -11.59 -0.55
CA GLY A 109 3.48 -12.65 -1.43
C GLY A 109 2.98 -12.57 -2.88
N VAL A 110 2.68 -11.38 -3.40
CA VAL A 110 2.19 -11.23 -4.79
C VAL A 110 3.35 -11.01 -5.76
N TYR A 111 3.16 -11.41 -7.01
CA TYR A 111 4.11 -11.11 -8.07
C TYR A 111 3.74 -9.82 -8.83
N ILE A 112 4.70 -9.26 -9.57
CA ILE A 112 4.57 -7.96 -10.23
C ILE A 112 3.40 -7.92 -11.24
N ASP A 113 3.09 -9.04 -11.89
CA ASP A 113 1.97 -9.20 -12.82
C ASP A 113 0.60 -9.23 -12.11
N GLN A 114 0.58 -9.56 -10.82
CA GLN A 114 -0.62 -9.56 -9.98
C GLN A 114 -0.83 -8.23 -9.26
N LEU A 115 0.19 -7.36 -9.20
CA LEU A 115 0.20 -6.16 -8.38
C LEU A 115 -0.98 -5.21 -8.69
N ALA A 116 -1.24 -4.95 -9.97
CA ALA A 116 -2.35 -4.08 -10.39
C ALA A 116 -3.71 -4.59 -9.87
N ARG A 117 -3.94 -5.90 -9.99
CA ARG A 117 -5.16 -6.57 -9.53
C ARG A 117 -5.27 -6.50 -8.00
N ALA A 118 -4.19 -6.83 -7.29
CA ALA A 118 -4.12 -6.80 -5.83
C ALA A 118 -4.43 -5.41 -5.28
N VAL A 119 -3.82 -4.37 -5.86
CA VAL A 119 -4.02 -2.98 -5.41
C VAL A 119 -5.41 -2.46 -5.76
N LEU A 120 -5.99 -2.86 -6.90
CA LEU A 120 -7.37 -2.50 -7.25
C LEU A 120 -8.40 -3.11 -6.28
N ALA A 121 -8.08 -4.22 -5.60
CA ALA A 121 -8.95 -4.80 -4.58
C ALA A 121 -9.19 -3.85 -3.38
N LEU A 122 -8.34 -2.84 -3.19
CA LEU A 122 -8.51 -1.83 -2.15
C LEU A 122 -9.64 -0.82 -2.44
N ASP A 123 -10.03 -0.67 -3.72
CA ASP A 123 -11.15 0.17 -4.13
C ASP A 123 -12.46 -0.60 -3.97
N TYR A 124 -12.90 -0.73 -2.72
CA TYR A 124 -14.07 -1.52 -2.38
C TYR A 124 -14.85 -0.99 -1.18
N ASP A 125 -16.16 -0.82 -1.42
CA ASP A 125 -17.11 -0.35 -0.42
C ASP A 125 -17.97 -1.48 0.18
N GLY A 126 -17.67 -2.74 -0.15
CA GLY A 126 -18.44 -3.89 0.34
C GLY A 126 -18.09 -4.35 1.76
N PRO A 127 -18.53 -5.55 2.17
CA PRO A 127 -18.41 -6.01 3.55
C PRO A 127 -17.00 -6.44 3.97
N GLU A 128 -16.07 -6.62 3.02
CA GLU A 128 -14.71 -7.10 3.26
C GLU A 128 -13.67 -5.99 2.98
N PRO A 129 -12.51 -5.96 3.66
CA PRO A 129 -11.43 -4.99 3.39
C PRO A 129 -10.93 -4.99 1.95
N LEU A 130 -10.99 -6.14 1.28
CA LEU A 130 -10.56 -6.32 -0.10
C LEU A 130 -11.74 -6.77 -0.96
N ASN A 131 -11.81 -6.31 -2.19
CA ASN A 131 -12.81 -6.77 -3.16
C ASN A 131 -12.55 -8.25 -3.52
N PRO A 132 -13.48 -9.18 -3.21
CA PRO A 132 -13.29 -10.61 -3.47
C PRO A 132 -13.22 -10.95 -4.97
N SER A 133 -13.70 -10.06 -5.85
CA SER A 133 -13.57 -10.24 -7.31
C SER A 133 -12.12 -10.10 -7.77
N TYR A 134 -11.34 -9.27 -7.07
CA TYR A 134 -9.94 -9.00 -7.38
C TYR A 134 -8.99 -9.77 -6.47
N TRP A 135 -9.36 -10.07 -5.23
CA TRP A 135 -8.52 -10.78 -4.28
C TRP A 135 -9.34 -11.72 -3.38
N PRO A 136 -9.24 -13.06 -3.57
CA PRO A 136 -10.02 -14.04 -2.81
C PRO A 136 -9.49 -14.29 -1.39
#